data_AF-A0A930B222-F1
#
_entry.id   AF-A0A930B222-F1
#
_cell.length_a   1.000
_cell.length_b   1.000
_cell.length_c   1.000
_cell.angle_alpha   90.00
_cell.angle_beta   90.00
_cell.angle_gamma   90.00
#
_symmetry.space_group_name_H-M   'P 1'
#
loop_
_entity.id
_entity.type
_entity.pdbx_description
1 polymer ?
#
loop_
_entity_poly.entity_id
_entity_poly.type
_entity_poly.pdbx_seq_one_letter_code
_entity_poly.pdbx_strand_id
1 'polypeptide(L)'
;MELLLKYFPELTPTQVAQYTQAVSLYKEWNARINVISRKDMEHFVIHHLLHSLGIAKIHPLSAGQKVLDVGTGGGFPGIPLAILYPEVSFHLVDSIG
;
A
#
# COMPACT_ATOMS: atom_id res chain seq x y z
N MET A 1 0.91 1.44 13.65
CA MET A 1 -0.40 0.93 13.18
C MET A 1 -1.56 1.77 13.69
N GLU A 2 -1.47 2.32 14.91
CA GLU A 2 -2.46 3.25 15.48
C GLU A 2 -2.90 4.36 14.52
N LEU A 3 -1.96 4.98 13.81
CA LEU A 3 -2.28 6.04 12.85
C LEU A 3 -3.11 5.54 11.65
N LEU A 4 -2.88 4.31 11.18
CA LEU A 4 -3.67 3.71 10.10
C LEU A 4 -5.11 3.46 10.57
N LEU A 5 -5.25 2.86 11.76
CA LEU A 5 -6.53 2.56 12.38
C LEU A 5 -7.33 3.81 12.74
N LYS A 6 -6.67 4.93 13.04
CA LYS A 6 -7.32 6.23 13.23
C LYS A 6 -8.14 6.66 12.01
N TYR A 7 -7.63 6.42 10.80
CA TYR A 7 -8.30 6.81 9.55
C TYR A 7 -9.12 5.69 8.90
N PHE A 8 -8.77 4.43 9.18
CA PHE A 8 -9.44 3.23 8.69
C PHE A 8 -9.78 2.32 9.89
N PRO A 9 -10.78 2.68 10.72
CA PRO A 9 -11.13 1.90 11.90
C PRO A 9 -11.77 0.54 11.57
N GLU A 10 -12.36 0.42 10.39
CA GLU A 10 -13.05 -0.78 9.91
C GLU A 10 -12.12 -1.86 9.33
N LEU A 11 -10.79 -1.68 9.43
CA LEU A 11 -9.85 -2.69 8.93
C LEU A 11 -10.01 -4.01 9.67
N THR A 12 -10.12 -5.10 8.91
CA THR A 12 -10.21 -6.44 9.48
C THR A 12 -8.88 -6.84 10.15
N PRO A 13 -8.89 -7.78 11.12
CA PRO A 13 -7.65 -8.29 11.72
C PRO A 13 -6.63 -8.79 10.68
N THR A 14 -7.11 -9.43 9.61
CA THR A 14 -6.26 -9.89 8.50
C THR A 14 -5.60 -8.72 7.79
N GLN A 15 -6.34 -7.66 7.47
CA GLN A 15 -5.77 -6.48 6.82
C GLN A 15 -4.74 -5.78 7.71
N VAL A 16 -5.02 -5.66 9.02
CA VAL A 16 -4.06 -5.10 9.98
C VAL A 16 -2.77 -5.93 10.03
N ALA A 17 -2.89 -7.26 10.03
CA ALA A 17 -1.74 -8.16 9.98
C ALA A 17 -0.97 -8.00 8.65
N GLN A 18 -1.65 -7.91 7.52
CA GLN A 18 -1.04 -7.69 6.20
C GLN A 18 -0.30 -6.35 6.12
N TYR A 19 -0.88 -5.25 6.60
CA TYR A 19 -0.18 -3.96 6.65
C TYR A 19 1.01 -3.98 7.60
N THR A 20 0.91 -4.68 8.72
CA THR A 20 2.03 -4.84 9.66
C THR A 20 3.17 -5.62 9.00
N GLN A 21 2.84 -6.71 8.30
CA GLN A 21 3.81 -7.49 7.54
C GLN A 21 4.42 -6.68 6.40
N ALA A 22 3.61 -5.89 5.67
CA ALA A 22 4.09 -5.01 4.61
C ALA A 22 5.14 -4.03 5.14
N VAL A 23 4.89 -3.34 6.27
CA VAL A 23 5.87 -2.43 6.88
C VAL A 23 7.20 -3.14 7.15
N SER A 24 7.16 -4.36 7.71
CA SER A 24 8.37 -5.14 7.99
C SER A 24 9.10 -5.56 6.71
N LEU A 25 8.36 -6.04 5.69
CA LEU A 25 8.92 -6.43 4.41
C LEU A 25 9.56 -5.25 3.67
N TYR A 26 8.90 -4.09 3.64
CA TYR A 26 9.48 -2.90 3.03
C TYR A 26 10.75 -2.46 3.75
N LYS A 27 10.81 -2.51 5.08
CA LYS A 27 12.04 -2.22 5.83
C LYS A 27 13.16 -3.19 5.50
N GLU A 28 12.89 -4.49 5.46
CA GLU A 28 13.87 -5.51 5.12
C GLU A 28 14.40 -5.32 3.70
N TRP A 29 13.51 -5.21 2.72
CA TRP A 29 13.90 -5.05 1.32
C TRP A 29 14.58 -3.72 1.07
N ASN A 30 14.17 -2.64 1.72
CA ASN A 30 14.82 -1.34 1.56
C ASN A 30 16.27 -1.32 2.07
N ALA A 31 16.63 -2.23 2.99
CA ALA A 31 18.01 -2.42 3.41
C ALA A 31 18.88 -3.13 2.36
N ARG A 32 18.25 -3.85 1.41
CA ARG A 32 18.93 -4.62 0.34
C ARG A 32 18.96 -3.87 -0.98
N ILE A 33 17.80 -3.38 -1.40
CA ILE A 33 17.58 -2.65 -2.64
C ILE A 33 16.76 -1.42 -2.27
N ASN A 34 17.16 -0.21 -2.69
CA ASN A 34 16.46 1.01 -2.29
C ASN A 34 15.08 1.11 -3.00
N VAL A 35 14.10 0.36 -2.52
CA VAL A 35 12.71 0.36 -3.01
C VAL A 35 12.02 1.71 -2.76
N ILE A 36 12.36 2.33 -1.64
CA ILE A 36 11.85 3.61 -1.16
C ILE A 36 13.05 4.46 -0.76
N SER A 37 12.94 5.77 -0.97
CA SER A 37 13.96 6.71 -0.52
C SER A 37 14.25 6.51 0.98
N ARG A 38 15.53 6.45 1.36
CA ARG A 38 15.90 6.23 2.78
C ARG A 38 15.32 7.30 3.71
N LYS A 39 15.15 8.53 3.21
CA LYS A 39 14.54 9.65 3.93
C LYS A 39 13.05 9.41 4.19
N ASP A 40 12.35 8.75 3.27
CA ASP A 40 10.91 8.50 3.38
C ASP A 40 10.58 7.26 4.21
N MET A 41 11.53 6.35 4.44
CA MET A 41 11.29 5.16 5.27
C MET A 41 10.91 5.47 6.71
N GLU A 42 11.41 6.57 7.29
CA GLU A 42 11.00 7.02 8.62
C GLU A 42 9.51 7.40 8.67
N HIS A 43 8.99 7.92 7.56
CA HIS A 43 7.61 8.39 7.41
C HIS A 43 6.74 7.42 6.57
N PHE A 44 7.19 6.18 6.40
CA PHE A 44 6.61 5.20 5.47
C PHE A 44 5.09 5.07 5.60
N VAL A 45 4.59 4.96 6.84
CA VAL A 45 3.16 4.78 7.10
C VAL A 45 2.33 5.97 6.60
N ILE A 46 2.86 7.20 6.72
CA ILE A 46 2.13 8.41 6.29
C ILE A 46 2.30 8.61 4.79
N HIS A 47 3.54 8.65 4.32
CA HIS A 47 3.86 9.08 2.95
C HIS A 47 3.54 8.02 1.89
N HIS A 48 3.48 6.73 2.26
CA HIS A 48 3.22 5.64 1.32
C HIS A 48 1.90 4.92 1.62
N LEU A 49 1.73 4.35 2.83
CA LEU A 49 0.50 3.60 3.14
C LEU A 49 -0.73 4.51 3.16
N LEU A 50 -0.78 5.48 4.07
CA LEU A 50 -1.94 6.36 4.22
C LEU A 50 -2.19 7.20 2.97
N HIS A 51 -1.13 7.68 2.32
CA HIS A 51 -1.26 8.41 1.07
C HIS A 51 -1.93 7.56 -0.01
N SER A 52 -1.52 6.29 -0.18
CA SER A 52 -2.14 5.36 -1.13
C SER A 52 -3.61 5.09 -0.79
N LEU A 53 -3.90 4.84 0.49
CA LEU A 53 -5.26 4.57 0.94
C LEU A 53 -6.16 5.82 0.88
N GLY A 54 -5.60 7.02 0.77
CA GLY A 54 -6.35 8.25 0.55
C GLY A 54 -7.27 8.17 -0.68
N ILE A 55 -6.85 7.44 -1.72
CA ILE A 55 -7.66 7.20 -2.92
C ILE A 55 -9.01 6.57 -2.55
N ALA A 56 -9.00 5.58 -1.64
CA ALA A 56 -10.19 4.86 -1.21
C ALA A 56 -11.24 5.75 -0.51
N LYS A 57 -10.82 6.89 0.06
CA LYS A 57 -11.72 7.86 0.71
C LYS A 57 -12.49 8.71 -0.30
N ILE A 58 -11.94 8.89 -1.49
CA ILE A 58 -12.52 9.73 -2.54
C ILE A 58 -13.20 8.87 -3.61
N HIS A 59 -12.61 7.72 -3.92
CA HIS A 59 -13.08 6.78 -4.93
C HIS A 59 -13.04 5.34 -4.38
N PRO A 60 -14.10 4.89 -3.71
CA PRO A 60 -14.18 3.52 -3.26
C PRO A 60 -14.30 2.55 -4.44
N LEU A 61 -13.54 1.46 -4.40
CA LEU A 61 -13.55 0.43 -5.42
C LEU A 61 -14.59 -0.66 -5.11
N SER A 62 -15.16 -1.25 -6.15
CA SER A 62 -16.18 -2.28 -6.11
C SER A 62 -15.61 -3.65 -6.48
N ALA A 63 -16.15 -4.71 -5.90
CA ALA A 63 -15.76 -6.09 -6.21
C ALA A 63 -15.81 -6.39 -7.72
N GLY A 64 -14.82 -7.13 -8.22
CA GLY A 64 -14.70 -7.48 -9.64
C GLY A 64 -14.14 -6.37 -10.55
N GLN A 65 -13.88 -5.17 -10.03
CA GLN A 65 -13.17 -4.14 -10.79
C GLN A 65 -11.74 -4.56 -11.11
N LYS A 66 -11.21 -3.98 -12.19
CA LYS A 66 -9.82 -4.14 -12.62
C LYS A 66 -9.13 -2.79 -12.54
N VAL A 67 -8.01 -2.73 -11.84
CA VAL A 67 -7.19 -1.53 -11.66
C VAL A 67 -5.81 -1.78 -12.24
N LEU A 68 -5.35 -0.84 -13.05
CA LEU A 68 -3.98 -0.81 -13.56
C LEU A 68 -3.22 0.29 -12.82
N ASP A 69 -2.12 -0.09 -12.18
CA ASP A 69 -1.16 0.82 -11.55
C ASP A 69 0.08 0.91 -12.45
N VAL A 70 0.31 2.08 -13.06
CA VAL A 70 1.39 2.32 -14.02
C VAL A 70 2.51 3.11 -13.36
N GLY A 71 3.72 2.55 -13.33
CA GLY A 71 4.85 3.13 -12.60
C GLY A 71 4.76 2.82 -11.10
N THR A 72 4.32 1.60 -10.76
CA THR A 72 4.03 1.19 -9.38
C THR A 72 5.27 1.23 -8.47
N GLY A 73 6.49 1.14 -9.04
CA GLY A 73 7.76 1.17 -8.33
C GLY A 73 7.78 0.21 -7.15
N GLY A 74 7.92 0.74 -5.94
CA GLY A 74 7.78 -0.02 -4.70
C GLY A 74 6.39 -0.61 -4.44
N GLY A 75 5.52 -0.77 -5.44
CA GLY A 75 4.17 -1.31 -5.31
C GLY A 75 3.13 -0.32 -4.82
N PHE A 76 3.34 0.99 -5.01
CA PHE A 76 2.43 2.04 -4.54
C PHE A 76 1.78 2.78 -5.72
N PRO A 77 0.45 3.05 -5.66
CA PRO A 77 -0.49 2.74 -4.57
C PRO A 77 -1.11 1.33 -4.63
N GLY A 78 -0.72 0.48 -5.60
CA GLY A 78 -1.38 -0.79 -5.87
C GLY A 78 -1.44 -1.78 -4.70
N ILE A 79 -0.33 -2.04 -3.99
CA ILE A 79 -0.28 -3.02 -2.90
C ILE A 79 -1.18 -2.60 -1.72
N PRO A 80 -1.11 -1.36 -1.20
CA PRO A 80 -2.04 -0.93 -0.16
C PRO A 80 -3.50 -1.06 -0.55
N LEU A 81 -3.85 -0.67 -1.78
CA LEU A 81 -5.23 -0.76 -2.24
C LEU A 81 -5.69 -2.22 -2.44
N ALA A 82 -4.80 -3.11 -2.87
CA ALA A 82 -5.09 -4.55 -2.99
C ALA A 82 -5.38 -5.20 -1.62
N ILE A 83 -4.68 -4.78 -0.56
CA ILE A 83 -4.99 -5.23 0.81
C ILE A 83 -6.36 -4.70 1.25
N LEU A 84 -6.69 -3.44 0.93
CA LEU A 84 -7.97 -2.84 1.31
C LEU A 84 -9.16 -3.46 0.53
N TYR A 85 -8.96 -3.80 -0.74
CA TYR A 85 -9.97 -4.30 -1.66
C TYR A 85 -9.59 -5.68 -2.22
N PRO A 86 -9.70 -6.76 -1.43
CA PRO A 86 -9.25 -8.09 -1.83
C PRO A 86 -10.02 -8.67 -3.03
N GLU A 87 -11.24 -8.17 -3.28
CA GLU A 87 -12.10 -8.58 -4.40
C GLU A 87 -11.82 -7.82 -5.71
N VAL A 88 -10.82 -6.93 -5.73
CA VAL A 88 -10.43 -6.14 -6.90
C VAL A 88 -9.14 -6.72 -7.51
N SER A 89 -9.12 -6.82 -8.84
CA SER A 89 -7.94 -7.29 -9.56
C SER A 89 -7.01 -6.10 -9.84
N PHE A 90 -5.84 -6.10 -9.21
CA PHE A 90 -4.80 -5.09 -9.45
C PHE A 90 -3.73 -5.65 -10.37
N HIS A 91 -3.43 -4.93 -11.44
CA HIS A 91 -2.29 -5.16 -12.33
C HIS A 91 -1.27 -4.05 -12.13
N LEU A 92 -0.12 -4.41 -11.58
CA LEU A 92 0.95 -3.48 -11.21
C LEU A 92 2.05 -3.55 -12.28
N VAL A 93 2.27 -2.45 -12.98
CA VAL A 93 3.25 -2.34 -14.06
C VAL A 93 4.33 -1.35 -13.63
N ASP A 94 5.58 -1.76 -13.75
CA ASP A 94 6.73 -0.88 -13.58
C ASP A 94 7.60 -0.95 -14.84
N SER A 95 8.16 0.19 -15.25
CA SER A 95 9.17 0.20 -16.31
C SER A 95 10.52 -0.08 -15.68
N ILE A 96 11.10 -1.25 -15.98
CA ILE A 96 12.52 -1.46 -15.72
C ILE A 96 13.29 -0.49 -16.63
N GLY A 97 13.94 0.51 -16.04
CA GLY A 97 14.96 1.33 -16.67
C GLY A 97 16.34 0.81 -16.33
#